data_AF-A0A538A005-F1
#
_entry.id   AF-A0A538A005-F1
#
_cell.length_a   1.000
_cell.length_b   1.000
_cell.length_c   1.000
_cell.angle_alpha   90.00
_cell.angle_beta   90.00
_cell.angle_gamma   90.00
#
_symmetry.space_group_name_H-M   'P 1'
#
loop_
_entity.id
_entity.type
_entity.pdbx_description
1 polymer ?
#
loop_
_entity_poly.entity_id
_entity_poly.type
_entity_poly.pdbx_seq_one_letter_code
_entity_poly.pdbx_strand_id
1 'polypeptide(L)' 'MPSGIPPGPSYPSLIQSIGFWKRPLAFLERCRARYGKRFTIRLPLAPPFVMISDPGEIKQV' A
#
# COMPACT_ATOMS: atom_id res chain seq x y z
N MET A 1 20.15 7.92 -1.91
CA MET A 1 19.08 8.88 -2.31
C MET A 1 17.80 8.46 -1.57
N PRO A 2 17.02 9.40 -1.00
CA PRO A 2 16.78 9.48 0.45
C PRO A 2 15.45 8.88 0.99
N SER A 3 15.48 8.53 2.28
CA SER A 3 14.47 8.71 3.34
C SER A 3 12.96 8.56 3.04
N GLY A 4 12.35 7.50 3.56
CA GLY A 4 11.10 7.64 4.33
C GLY A 4 9.81 6.97 3.85
N ILE A 5 9.80 6.26 2.71
CA ILE A 5 8.56 5.63 2.22
C ILE A 5 8.69 4.11 2.33
N PRO A 6 7.78 3.42 3.06
CA PRO A 6 7.83 1.97 3.24
C PRO A 6 7.74 1.23 1.89
N PRO A 7 8.28 0.01 1.80
CA PRO A 7 8.28 -0.76 0.56
C PRO A 7 6.84 -0.94 0.05
N GLY A 8 6.62 -0.55 -1.20
CA GLY A 8 5.33 -0.67 -1.88
C GLY A 8 5.45 -1.53 -3.14
N PRO A 9 4.33 -2.02 -3.70
CA PRO A 9 4.38 -2.82 -4.91
C PRO A 9 5.01 -2.06 -6.08
N SER A 10 5.98 -2.71 -6.76
CA SER A 10 6.58 -2.22 -8.01
C SER A 10 5.70 -2.42 -9.23
N TYR A 11 4.48 -2.96 -9.07
CA TYR A 11 3.55 -3.08 -10.18
C TYR A 11 3.17 -1.70 -10.75
N PRO A 12 2.97 -1.58 -12.07
CA PRO A 12 2.41 -0.39 -12.68
C PRO A 12 1.13 0.04 -11.96
N SER A 13 0.99 1.33 -11.68
CA SER A 13 -0.15 1.91 -10.96
C SER A 13 -1.52 1.52 -11.55
N LEU A 14 -1.58 1.31 -12.87
CA LEU A 14 -2.78 0.83 -13.56
C LEU A 14 -3.26 -0.55 -13.05
N ILE A 15 -2.33 -1.49 -12.81
CA ILE A 15 -2.64 -2.83 -12.28
C ILE A 15 -3.08 -2.72 -10.82
N GLN A 16 -2.46 -1.82 -10.05
CA GLN A 16 -2.86 -1.55 -8.66
C GLN A 16 -4.31 -1.01 -8.61
N SER A 17 -4.67 -0.10 -9.51
CA SER A 17 -6.04 0.41 -9.63
C SER A 17 -7.05 -0.64 -10.04
N ILE A 18 -6.76 -1.48 -11.04
CA ILE A 18 -7.69 -2.53 -11.46
C ILE A 18 -7.91 -3.54 -10.32
N GLY A 19 -6.84 -3.92 -9.61
CA GLY A 19 -6.92 -4.79 -8.44
C GLY A 19 -7.71 -4.17 -7.28
N PHE A 20 -7.46 -2.89 -6.99
CA PHE A 20 -8.17 -2.13 -5.97
C PHE A 20 -9.67 -1.94 -6.33
N TRP A 21 -10.00 -1.71 -7.60
CA TRP A 21 -11.37 -1.45 -8.04
C TRP A 21 -12.22 -2.72 -8.13
N LYS A 22 -11.65 -3.85 -8.57
CA LYS A 22 -12.37 -5.13 -8.66
C LYS A 22 -12.49 -5.86 -7.32
N ARG A 23 -11.45 -5.80 -6.47
CA ARG A 23 -11.32 -6.58 -5.23
C ARG A 23 -10.44 -5.83 -4.22
N PRO A 24 -10.91 -4.71 -3.64
CA PRO A 24 -10.08 -3.85 -2.78
C PRO A 24 -9.49 -4.62 -1.59
N LEU A 25 -10.32 -5.38 -0.86
CA LEU A 25 -9.88 -6.14 0.31
C LEU A 25 -8.86 -7.23 -0.04
N ALA A 26 -9.12 -8.01 -1.09
CA ALA A 26 -8.19 -9.08 -1.49
C ALA A 26 -6.87 -8.52 -2.03
N PHE A 27 -6.89 -7.34 -2.66
CA PHE A 27 -5.68 -6.65 -3.10
C PHE A 27 -4.85 -6.15 -1.90
N LEU A 28 -5.50 -5.53 -0.92
CA LEU A 28 -4.84 -5.07 0.31
C LEU A 28 -4.28 -6.24 1.12
N GLU A 29 -5.02 -7.34 1.27
CA GLU A 29 -4.53 -8.55 1.96
C GLU A 29 -3.31 -9.17 1.26
N ARG A 30 -3.29 -9.21 -0.08
CA ARG A 30 -2.09 -9.65 -0.82
C ARG A 30 -0.91 -8.71 -0.63
N CYS A 31 -1.15 -7.40 -0.60
CA CYS A 31 -0.10 -6.43 -0.31
C CYS A 31 0.42 -6.58 1.12
N ARG A 32 -0.46 -6.77 2.10
CA ARG A 32 -0.11 -7.02 3.50
C ARG A 32 0.70 -8.31 3.67
N ALA A 33 0.30 -9.39 2.99
CA ALA A 33 1.03 -10.67 3.01
C ALA A 33 2.43 -10.56 2.39
N ARG A 34 2.62 -9.68 1.39
CA ARG A 34 3.89 -9.54 0.66
C ARG A 34 4.83 -8.46 1.22
N TYR A 35 4.29 -7.36 1.72
CA TYR A 35 5.05 -6.18 2.16
C TYR A 35 4.97 -5.96 3.68
N GLY A 36 4.14 -6.73 4.39
CA GLY A 36 4.01 -6.66 5.84
C GLY A 36 2.96 -5.66 6.31
N LYS A 37 3.10 -5.24 7.58
CA LYS A 37 2.09 -4.41 8.28
C LYS A 37 2.10 -2.94 7.89
N ARG A 38 3.10 -2.50 7.10
CA ARG A 38 3.25 -1.13 6.61
C ARG A 38 3.72 -1.15 5.17
N PHE A 39 2.90 -0.66 4.25
CA PHE A 39 3.19 -0.67 2.82
C PHE A 39 2.58 0.52 2.11
N THR A 40 3.16 0.91 0.97
CA THR A 40 2.65 2.02 0.16
C THR A 40 1.94 1.51 -1.08
N ILE A 41 0.72 1.97 -1.35
CA ILE A 41 0.04 1.74 -2.62
C ILE A 41 0.10 3.01 -3.49
N ARG A 42 0.29 2.81 -4.79
CA ARG A 42 0.34 3.89 -5.77
C ARG A 42 -0.81 3.73 -6.75
N LEU A 43 -1.81 4.59 -6.59
CA LEU A 43 -2.91 4.71 -7.52
C LEU A 43 -2.59 5.82 -8.54
N PRO A 44 -2.93 5.64 -9.83
CA PRO A 44 -2.83 6.68 -10.83
C PRO A 44 -3.74 7.85 -10.44
N LEU A 45 -3.27 9.08 -10.68
CA LEU A 45 -3.97 10.34 -10.37
C LEU A 45 -4.17 10.63 -8.88
N ALA A 46 -3.53 9.88 -7.97
CA ALA A 46 -3.58 10.14 -6.53
C ALA A 46 -2.18 10.14 -5.90
N PRO A 47 -1.97 10.87 -4.79
CA PRO A 47 -0.73 10.77 -4.03
C PRO A 47 -0.53 9.35 -3.47
N PRO A 48 0.72 8.93 -3.16
CA PRO A 48 0.98 7.61 -2.58
C PRO A 48 0.28 7.44 -1.23
N PHE A 49 -0.45 6.35 -1.06
CA PHE A 49 -1.11 6.06 0.22
C PHE A 49 -0.23 5.12 1.04
N VAL A 50 0.07 5.52 2.27
CA VAL A 50 0.74 4.66 3.24
C VAL A 50 -0.32 3.92 4.04
N MET A 51 -0.40 2.61 3.84
CA MET A 51 -1.23 1.72 4.65
C MET A 51 -0.45 1.28 5.88
N ILE A 52 -1.04 1.50 7.05
CA ILE A 52 -0.53 1.06 8.35
C ILE A 52 -1.59 0.17 8.97
N SER A 53 -1.21 -1.05 9.33
CA SER A 53 -2.10 -2.03 9.97
C SER A 53 -1.57 -2.52 11.31
N ASP A 54 -0.44 -1.99 11.78
CA ASP A 54 0.09 -2.31 13.11
C ASP A 54 -0.58 -1.40 14.16
N PRO A 55 -1.30 -1.97 15.16
CA PRO A 55 -2.00 -1.17 16.17
C PRO A 55 -1.05 -0.41 17.10
N GLY A 56 0.23 -0.79 17.18
CA GLY A 56 1.27 -0.03 17.88
C GLY A 56 1.71 1.21 17.11
N GLU A 57 1.81 1.14 15.78
CA GLU A 57 2.12 2.30 14.93
C GLU A 57 0.92 3.25 14.81
N ILE A 58 -0.32 2.76 14.77
CA ILE A 58 -1.52 3.62 14.66
C ILE A 58 -1.61 4.64 15.81
N LYS A 59 -1.08 4.30 16.99
CA LYS A 59 -1.05 5.22 18.15
C LYS A 59 -0.03 6.36 18.02
N GLN A 60 0.85 6.31 17.02
CA GLN A 60 1.95 7.26 16.83
C GLN A 60 1.74 8.23 15.65
N VAL A 61 0.65 8.09 14.90
CA VAL A 61 0.35 8.89 13.68
C VAL A 61 -0.85 9.79 13.89
#